data_AF-A0A8T5R6M7-F1
#
_entry.id   AF-A0A8T5R6M7-F1
#
_cell.length_a   1.000
_cell.length_b   1.000
_cell.length_c   1.000
_cell.angle_alpha   90.00
_cell.angle_beta   90.00
_cell.angle_gamma   90.00
#
_symmetry.space_group_name_H-M   'P 1'
#
loop_
_entity.id
_entity.type
_entity.pdbx_description
1 polymer ?
#
loop_
_entity_poly.entity_id
_entity_poly.type
_entity_poly.pdbx_seq_one_letter_code
_entity_poly.pdbx_strand_id
1 'polypeptide(L)'
;MVEIAPFLAYDFPSTTVYALWFLLGSFAVSGLSDLRRMSAQREFMEVWILFTAAVFVLDAWRVYNGADLIVHGVKWALILLAGLFSWRGVGGLFRLARGDVWAIVAVCSLFNPLFVVLYMAVLKVTDIITAPLFRRFGSGGAYPFIPAVLIATLITVAVILADVVGRAIGRL
;
A
#
# COMPACT_ATOMS: atom_id res chain seq x y z
N MET A 1 -28.43 -12.21 -0.98
CA MET A 1 -27.11 -12.87 -1.01
C MET A 1 -26.09 -11.81 -1.34
N VAL A 2 -24.99 -11.71 -0.60
CA VAL A 2 -23.90 -10.78 -0.93
C VAL A 2 -23.14 -11.37 -2.12
N GLU A 3 -23.01 -10.63 -3.22
CA GLU A 3 -22.19 -11.06 -4.34
C GLU A 3 -20.71 -10.98 -3.96
N ILE A 4 -20.00 -12.11 -4.02
CA ILE A 4 -18.58 -12.20 -3.61
C ILE A 4 -17.65 -11.74 -4.73
N ALA A 5 -18.11 -11.81 -5.99
CA ALA A 5 -17.35 -11.44 -7.18
C ALA A 5 -16.65 -10.06 -7.10
N PRO A 6 -17.29 -8.95 -6.65
CA PRO A 6 -16.62 -7.65 -6.57
C PRO A 6 -15.49 -7.60 -5.52
N PHE A 7 -15.52 -8.47 -4.50
CA PHE A 7 -14.42 -8.58 -3.53
C PHE A 7 -13.21 -9.31 -4.10
N LEU A 8 -13.44 -10.22 -5.05
CA LEU A 8 -12.42 -11.06 -5.68
C LEU A 8 -11.98 -10.52 -7.05
N ALA A 9 -12.56 -9.42 -7.51
CA ALA A 9 -12.33 -8.87 -8.84
C ALA A 9 -10.84 -8.54 -9.04
N TYR A 10 -10.17 -9.39 -9.82
CA TYR A 10 -8.81 -9.17 -10.29
C TYR A 10 -8.87 -8.32 -11.56
N ASP A 11 -9.31 -7.06 -11.42
CA ASP A 11 -9.21 -6.10 -12.51
C ASP A 11 -8.62 -4.79 -11.99
N PHE A 12 -7.49 -4.41 -12.58
CA PHE A 12 -6.75 -3.23 -12.21
C PHE A 12 -6.87 -2.21 -13.33
N PRO A 13 -7.65 -1.13 -13.13
CA PRO A 13 -7.71 -0.09 -14.13
C PRO A 13 -6.31 0.54 -14.29
N SER A 14 -6.02 1.04 -15.49
CA SER A 14 -4.74 1.70 -15.82
C SER A 14 -4.39 2.82 -14.83
N THR A 15 -5.40 3.52 -14.32
CA THR A 15 -5.27 4.55 -13.27
C THR A 15 -4.64 4.01 -11.99
N THR A 16 -4.99 2.80 -11.56
CA THR A 16 -4.37 2.14 -10.40
C THR A 16 -2.90 1.85 -10.67
N VAL A 17 -2.56 1.37 -11.87
CA VAL A 17 -1.16 1.09 -12.25
C VAL A 17 -0.32 2.37 -12.24
N TYR A 18 -0.81 3.47 -12.83
CA TYR A 18 -0.12 4.76 -12.81
C TYR A 18 0.04 5.31 -11.39
N ALA A 19 -0.99 5.17 -10.56
CA ALA A 19 -0.96 5.61 -9.18
C ALA A 19 0.03 4.78 -8.33
N LEU A 20 0.14 3.47 -8.58
CA LEU A 20 1.17 2.62 -7.98
C LEU A 20 2.57 3.05 -8.41
N TRP A 21 2.80 3.37 -9.68
CA TRP A 21 4.08 3.90 -10.16
C TRP A 21 4.45 5.22 -9.51
N PHE A 22 3.49 6.13 -9.35
CA PHE A 22 3.68 7.38 -8.61
C PHE A 22 4.12 7.11 -7.16
N LEU A 23 3.40 6.24 -6.44
CA LEU A 23 3.76 5.87 -5.08
C LEU A 23 5.14 5.20 -5.02
N LEU A 24 5.46 4.34 -5.98
CA LEU A 24 6.74 3.64 -6.08
C LEU A 24 7.91 4.62 -6.21
N GLY A 25 7.78 5.66 -7.04
CA GLY A 25 8.74 6.75 -7.14
C GLY A 25 8.92 7.46 -5.79
N SER A 26 7.81 7.78 -5.10
CA SER A 26 7.86 8.41 -3.79
C SER A 26 8.54 7.52 -2.73
N PHE A 27 8.32 6.21 -2.76
CA PHE A 27 8.95 5.23 -1.85
C PHE A 27 10.42 5.01 -2.16
N ALA A 28 10.82 5.06 -3.44
CA ALA A 28 12.22 4.97 -3.80
C ALA A 28 13.02 6.15 -3.24
N VAL A 29 12.49 7.38 -3.41
CA VAL A 29 13.15 8.59 -2.90
C VAL A 29 13.14 8.63 -1.38
N SER A 30 11.98 8.38 -0.75
CA SER A 30 11.87 8.38 0.71
C SER A 30 12.62 7.21 1.37
N GLY A 31 12.66 6.03 0.75
CA GLY A 31 13.45 4.89 1.23
C GLY A 31 14.94 5.14 1.13
N LEU A 32 15.42 5.76 0.05
CA LEU A 32 16.82 6.18 -0.05
C LEU A 32 17.15 7.27 0.98
N SER A 33 16.23 8.22 1.18
CA SER A 33 16.33 9.26 2.22
C SER A 33 16.43 8.63 3.63
N ASP A 34 15.61 7.62 3.92
CA ASP A 34 15.59 6.88 5.19
C ASP A 34 16.93 6.14 5.43
N LEU A 35 17.43 5.45 4.40
CA LEU A 35 18.73 4.77 4.44
C LEU A 35 19.92 5.74 4.59
N ARG A 36 19.82 6.94 4.00
CA ARG A 36 20.86 7.99 4.07
C ARG A 36 20.66 8.99 5.21
N ARG A 37 19.64 8.80 6.07
CA ARG A 37 19.34 9.66 7.23
C ARG A 37 19.07 11.12 6.86
N MET A 38 18.32 11.34 5.78
CA MET A 38 17.92 12.66 5.30
C MET A 38 16.54 13.04 5.85
N SER A 39 16.27 14.35 6.00
CA SER A 39 15.07 14.87 6.69
C SER A 39 13.77 14.86 5.85
N ALA A 40 13.79 14.34 4.63
CA ALA A 40 12.67 14.47 3.68
C ALA A 40 11.42 13.64 4.06
N GLN A 41 11.48 12.78 5.09
CA GLN A 41 10.37 11.89 5.46
C GLN A 41 9.05 12.61 5.78
N ARG A 42 9.11 13.81 6.36
CA ARG A 42 7.89 14.56 6.71
C ARG A 42 7.11 15.00 5.48
N GLU A 43 7.81 15.48 4.46
CA GLU A 43 7.19 15.97 3.21
C GLU A 43 6.50 14.83 2.47
N PHE A 44 7.13 13.64 2.41
CA PHE A 44 6.50 12.46 1.79
C PHE A 44 5.27 11.96 2.55
N MET A 45 5.27 12.04 3.89
CA MET A 45 4.09 11.70 4.67
C MET A 45 2.89 12.58 4.28
N GLU A 46 3.09 13.88 4.10
CA GLU A 46 2.04 14.81 3.66
C GLU A 46 1.51 14.43 2.28
N VAL A 47 2.40 14.05 1.35
CA VAL A 47 2.00 13.54 0.02
C VAL A 47 1.15 12.27 0.14
N TRP A 48 1.52 11.32 0.98
CA TRP A 48 0.76 10.07 1.17
C TRP A 48 -0.60 10.30 1.80
N ILE A 49 -0.71 11.24 2.74
CA ILE A 49 -1.98 11.65 3.33
C ILE A 49 -2.89 12.27 2.27
N LEU A 50 -2.38 13.25 1.51
CA LEU A 50 -3.13 13.92 0.44
C LEU A 50 -3.56 12.93 -0.63
N PHE A 51 -2.67 12.02 -1.02
CA PHE A 51 -2.97 10.95 -1.97
C PHE A 51 -4.10 10.06 -1.47
N THR A 52 -4.00 9.56 -0.23
CA THR A 52 -5.04 8.73 0.39
C THR A 52 -6.37 9.45 0.44
N ALA A 53 -6.36 10.74 0.82
CA ALA A 53 -7.57 11.56 0.88
C ALA A 53 -8.20 11.75 -0.51
N ALA A 54 -7.40 11.98 -1.55
CA ALA A 54 -7.90 12.07 -2.92
C ALA A 54 -8.54 10.76 -3.39
N VAL A 55 -7.93 9.62 -3.09
CA VAL A 55 -8.49 8.29 -3.41
C VAL A 55 -9.77 8.00 -2.61
N PHE A 56 -9.82 8.42 -1.34
CA PHE A 56 -11.03 8.33 -0.52
C PHE A 56 -12.20 9.13 -1.11
N VAL A 57 -11.94 10.38 -1.51
CA VAL A 57 -12.95 11.23 -2.16
C VAL A 57 -13.42 10.63 -3.48
N LEU A 58 -12.49 10.07 -4.27
CA LEU A 58 -12.83 9.39 -5.52
C LEU A 58 -13.72 8.16 -5.28
N ASP A 59 -13.41 7.33 -4.29
CA ASP A 59 -14.22 6.18 -3.92
C ASP A 59 -15.60 6.61 -3.39
N ALA A 60 -15.67 7.65 -2.57
CA ALA A 60 -16.94 8.22 -2.11
C ALA A 60 -17.79 8.74 -3.28
N TRP A 61 -17.17 9.41 -4.25
CA TRP A 61 -17.84 9.85 -5.47
C TRP A 61 -18.33 8.67 -6.32
N ARG A 62 -17.55 7.58 -6.43
CA ARG A 62 -17.99 6.35 -7.13
C ARG A 62 -19.20 5.72 -6.46
N VAL A 63 -19.20 5.63 -5.12
CA VAL A 63 -20.33 5.13 -4.34
C VAL A 63 -21.57 6.00 -4.55
N TYR A 64 -21.41 7.33 -4.54
CA TYR A 64 -22.50 8.26 -4.85
C TYR A 64 -23.09 8.03 -6.26
N ASN A 65 -22.26 7.65 -7.23
CA ASN A 65 -22.68 7.31 -8.60
C ASN A 65 -23.07 5.83 -8.79
N GLY A 66 -23.33 5.09 -7.72
CA GLY A 66 -23.91 3.74 -7.77
C GLY A 66 -22.93 2.58 -7.63
N ALA A 67 -21.66 2.82 -7.29
CA ALA A 67 -20.76 1.74 -6.88
C ALA A 67 -21.20 1.12 -5.53
N ASP A 68 -20.85 -0.14 -5.30
CA ASP A 68 -21.28 -0.89 -4.11
C ASP A 68 -20.66 -0.32 -2.81
N LEU A 69 -21.52 0.27 -1.97
CA LEU A 69 -21.14 0.84 -0.67
C LEU A 69 -20.51 -0.21 0.26
N ILE A 70 -20.95 -1.47 0.23
CA ILE A 70 -20.43 -2.52 1.11
C ILE A 70 -18.99 -2.83 0.71
N VAL A 71 -18.69 -2.95 -0.58
CA VAL A 71 -17.34 -3.26 -1.08
C VAL A 71 -16.36 -2.14 -0.68
N HIS A 72 -16.72 -0.88 -0.92
CA HIS A 72 -15.88 0.26 -0.54
C HIS A 72 -15.80 0.44 0.99
N GLY A 73 -16.91 0.23 1.71
CA GLY A 73 -16.94 0.29 3.17
C GLY A 73 -16.02 -0.75 3.82
N VAL A 74 -16.07 -1.99 3.34
CA VAL A 74 -15.17 -3.08 3.80
C VAL A 74 -13.71 -2.75 3.48
N LYS A 75 -13.41 -2.26 2.27
CA LYS A 75 -12.05 -1.80 1.91
C LYS A 75 -11.52 -0.78 2.91
N TRP A 76 -12.27 0.30 3.16
CA TRP A 76 -11.81 1.37 4.04
C TRP A 76 -11.75 0.93 5.50
N ALA A 77 -12.65 0.06 5.95
CA ALA A 77 -12.55 -0.58 7.26
C ALA A 77 -11.26 -1.42 7.40
N LEU A 78 -10.92 -2.23 6.39
CA LEU A 78 -9.67 -3.00 6.36
C LEU A 78 -8.44 -2.09 6.39
N ILE A 79 -8.44 -0.99 5.63
CA ILE A 79 -7.35 -0.02 5.63
C ILE A 79 -7.18 0.63 7.01
N LEU A 80 -8.28 1.05 7.64
CA LEU A 80 -8.25 1.65 8.98
C LEU A 80 -7.74 0.66 10.03
N LEU A 81 -8.22 -0.59 10.00
CA LEU A 81 -7.75 -1.63 10.90
C LEU A 81 -6.27 -1.96 10.66
N ALA A 82 -5.86 -2.10 9.40
CA ALA A 82 -4.47 -2.31 9.02
C ALA A 82 -3.58 -1.17 9.53
N GLY A 83 -3.99 0.07 9.35
CA GLY A 83 -3.26 1.24 9.85
C GLY A 83 -3.16 1.27 11.38
N LEU A 84 -4.28 1.03 12.07
CA LEU A 84 -4.35 1.02 13.53
C LEU A 84 -3.45 -0.08 14.13
N PHE A 85 -3.52 -1.30 13.62
CA PHE A 85 -2.68 -2.41 14.11
C PHE A 85 -1.21 -2.26 13.70
N SER A 86 -0.91 -1.52 12.63
CA SER A 86 0.47 -1.24 12.21
C SER A 86 1.12 -0.15 13.06
N TRP A 87 0.35 0.74 13.68
CA TRP A 87 0.89 1.85 14.45
C TRP A 87 1.58 1.41 15.74
N ARG A 88 2.72 2.04 16.08
CA ARG A 88 3.53 1.77 17.30
C ARG A 88 2.74 1.85 18.62
N GLY A 89 1.65 2.63 18.68
CA GLY A 89 0.80 2.72 19.87
C GLY A 89 0.02 1.45 20.19
N VAL A 90 -0.32 0.64 19.17
CA VAL A 90 -1.07 -0.62 19.32
C VAL A 90 -0.17 -1.82 19.03
N GLY A 91 0.51 -1.79 17.89
CA GLY A 91 1.61 -2.71 17.60
C GLY A 91 1.22 -4.16 17.34
N GLY A 92 0.03 -4.41 16.80
CA GLY A 92 -0.45 -5.76 16.48
C GLY A 92 0.18 -6.37 15.21
N LEU A 93 0.44 -5.55 14.19
CA LEU A 93 1.03 -5.99 12.92
C LEU A 93 2.50 -5.57 12.76
N PHE A 94 2.81 -4.27 12.84
CA PHE A 94 4.14 -3.76 12.44
C PHE A 94 4.83 -2.77 13.40
N ARG A 95 4.20 -2.28 14.48
CA ARG A 95 4.84 -1.35 15.46
C ARG A 95 5.59 -0.15 14.85
N LEU A 96 4.98 0.51 13.86
CA LEU A 96 5.61 1.51 13.00
C LEU A 96 5.41 2.96 13.44
N ALA A 97 6.28 3.84 12.92
CA ALA A 97 6.08 5.28 13.01
C ALA A 97 4.90 5.74 12.14
N ARG A 98 4.39 6.94 12.41
CA ARG A 98 3.21 7.46 11.69
C ARG A 98 3.44 7.57 10.18
N GLY A 99 4.62 7.99 9.74
CA GLY A 99 4.96 8.10 8.33
C GLY A 99 4.83 6.77 7.59
N ASP A 100 5.42 5.71 8.15
CA ASP A 100 5.36 4.36 7.56
C ASP A 100 3.93 3.82 7.49
N VAL A 101 3.11 4.09 8.51
CA VAL A 101 1.68 3.72 8.49
C VAL A 101 0.96 4.39 7.34
N TRP A 102 1.22 5.68 7.10
CA TRP A 102 0.63 6.40 5.96
C TRP A 102 1.11 5.90 4.61
N ALA A 103 2.36 5.43 4.50
CA ALA A 103 2.85 4.78 3.29
C ALA A 103 2.03 3.51 2.97
N ILE A 104 1.79 2.66 3.97
CA ILE A 104 0.96 1.45 3.83
C ILE A 104 -0.47 1.83 3.44
N VAL A 105 -1.07 2.79 4.16
CA VAL A 105 -2.44 3.25 3.91
C VAL A 105 -2.59 3.81 2.48
N ALA A 106 -1.60 4.56 1.98
CA ALA A 106 -1.61 5.09 0.63
C ALA A 106 -1.61 3.97 -0.42
N VAL A 107 -0.79 2.93 -0.27
CA VAL A 107 -0.81 1.79 -1.20
C VAL A 107 -2.13 1.04 -1.13
N CYS A 108 -2.57 0.70 0.08
CA CYS A 108 -3.81 -0.04 0.29
C CYS A 108 -5.05 0.73 -0.22
N SER A 109 -5.01 2.06 -0.26
CA SER A 109 -6.08 2.88 -0.83
C SER A 109 -6.33 2.60 -2.32
N LEU A 110 -5.34 2.08 -3.05
CA LEU A 110 -5.48 1.73 -4.47
C LEU A 110 -6.09 0.36 -4.73
N PHE A 111 -6.22 -0.46 -3.69
CA PHE A 111 -6.61 -1.85 -3.82
C PHE A 111 -8.08 -2.09 -3.51
N ASN A 112 -8.61 -3.20 -4.01
CA ASN A 112 -9.88 -3.74 -3.55
C ASN A 112 -9.70 -4.43 -2.17
N PRO A 113 -10.78 -4.85 -1.49
CA PRO A 113 -10.67 -5.50 -0.18
C PRO A 113 -9.71 -6.69 -0.12
N LEU A 114 -9.75 -7.61 -1.09
CA LEU A 114 -8.88 -8.78 -1.13
C LEU A 114 -7.41 -8.37 -1.22
N PHE A 115 -7.10 -7.43 -2.11
CA PHE A 115 -5.73 -6.98 -2.33
C PHE A 115 -5.16 -6.18 -1.16
N VAL A 116 -5.99 -5.52 -0.35
CA VAL A 116 -5.53 -4.95 0.92
C VAL A 116 -4.99 -6.07 1.82
N VAL A 117 -5.71 -7.18 1.96
CA VAL A 117 -5.27 -8.31 2.80
C VAL A 117 -4.00 -8.97 2.22
N LEU A 118 -4.00 -9.24 0.91
CA LEU A 118 -2.85 -9.86 0.25
C LEU A 118 -1.61 -8.98 0.33
N TYR A 119 -1.75 -7.67 0.11
CA TYR A 119 -0.65 -6.72 0.23
C TYR A 119 -0.09 -6.70 1.65
N MET A 120 -0.94 -6.68 2.67
CA MET A 120 -0.50 -6.73 4.07
C MET A 120 0.27 -8.02 4.39
N ALA A 121 -0.14 -9.17 3.82
CA ALA A 121 0.58 -10.42 3.95
C ALA A 121 1.95 -10.39 3.26
N VAL A 122 2.00 -9.90 2.01
CA VAL A 122 3.25 -9.71 1.25
C VAL A 122 4.20 -8.79 2.01
N LEU A 123 3.70 -7.63 2.45
CA LEU A 123 4.47 -6.67 3.24
C LEU A 123 5.00 -7.31 4.53
N LYS A 124 4.22 -8.18 5.18
CA LYS A 124 4.66 -8.88 6.41
C LYS A 124 5.82 -9.81 6.14
N VAL A 125 5.75 -10.58 5.07
CA VAL A 125 6.83 -11.46 4.64
C VAL A 125 8.06 -10.63 4.25
N THR A 126 7.87 -9.55 3.50
CA THR A 126 8.97 -8.65 3.11
C THR A 126 9.65 -8.01 4.32
N ASP A 127 8.89 -7.52 5.31
CA ASP A 127 9.42 -6.98 6.57
C ASP A 127 10.26 -8.03 7.29
N ILE A 128 9.76 -9.26 7.47
CA ILE A 128 10.51 -10.34 8.14
C ILE A 128 11.83 -10.64 7.44
N ILE A 129 11.83 -10.70 6.10
CA ILE A 129 13.02 -11.01 5.30
C ILE A 129 14.02 -9.86 5.29
N THR A 130 13.54 -8.62 5.20
CA THR A 130 14.38 -7.43 5.02
C THR A 130 14.79 -6.78 6.34
N ALA A 131 14.08 -7.04 7.43
CA ALA A 131 14.41 -6.62 8.79
C ALA A 131 15.87 -6.87 9.18
N PRO A 132 16.42 -8.09 9.07
CA PRO A 132 17.81 -8.34 9.45
C PRO A 132 18.83 -7.54 8.61
N LEU A 133 18.48 -7.24 7.36
CA LEU A 133 19.35 -6.49 6.45
C LEU A 133 19.33 -4.99 6.76
N PHE A 134 18.14 -4.39 6.88
CA PHE A 134 18.05 -2.93 6.98
C PHE A 134 18.21 -2.38 8.40
N ARG A 135 18.10 -3.20 9.45
CA ARG A 135 18.39 -2.77 10.84
C ARG A 135 19.78 -2.14 11.02
N ARG A 136 20.75 -2.51 10.18
CA ARG A 136 22.12 -1.96 10.22
C ARG A 136 22.21 -0.51 9.73
N PHE A 137 21.25 -0.06 8.93
CA PHE A 137 21.22 1.28 8.35
C PHE A 137 20.45 2.28 9.23
N GLY A 138 19.60 1.77 10.12
CA GLY A 138 18.87 2.53 11.11
C GLY A 138 19.74 3.40 12.03
N SER A 139 19.25 4.60 12.35
CA SER A 139 19.86 5.46 13.38
C SER A 139 19.26 5.13 14.76
N GLY A 140 20.09 4.99 15.79
CA GLY A 140 19.62 4.78 17.18
C GLY A 140 18.78 3.53 17.40
N GLY A 141 18.92 2.49 16.55
CA GLY A 141 18.13 1.26 16.61
C GLY A 141 16.75 1.34 15.95
N ALA A 142 16.40 2.46 15.29
CA ALA A 142 15.16 2.58 14.53
C ALA A 142 15.29 1.86 13.18
N TYR A 143 14.38 0.93 12.88
CA TYR A 143 14.36 0.17 11.64
C TYR A 143 13.76 1.01 10.49
N PRO A 144 14.48 1.22 9.36
CA PRO A 144 13.93 1.94 8.20
C PRO A 144 12.95 1.04 7.45
N PHE A 145 11.65 1.31 7.59
CA PHE A 145 10.58 0.43 7.11
C PHE A 145 10.19 0.71 5.65
N ILE A 146 10.39 1.92 5.15
CA ILE A 146 10.00 2.32 3.80
C ILE A 146 10.61 1.44 2.69
N PRO A 147 11.89 1.00 2.76
CA PRO A 147 12.42 0.03 1.81
C PRO A 147 11.62 -1.29 1.72
N ALA A 148 11.05 -1.76 2.84
CA ALA A 148 10.18 -2.95 2.82
C ALA A 148 8.86 -2.66 2.09
N VAL A 149 8.28 -1.48 2.30
CA VAL A 149 7.08 -1.01 1.56
C VAL A 149 7.37 -0.94 0.05
N LEU A 150 8.53 -0.40 -0.33
CA LEU A 150 8.97 -0.33 -1.72
C LEU A 150 9.04 -1.72 -2.36
N ILE A 151 9.72 -2.66 -1.71
CA ILE A 151 9.88 -4.04 -2.22
C ILE A 151 8.52 -4.75 -2.31
N ALA A 152 7.66 -4.65 -1.30
CA ALA A 152 6.33 -5.24 -1.33
C ALA A 152 5.46 -4.66 -2.47
N THR A 153 5.59 -3.35 -2.71
CA THR A 153 4.89 -2.67 -3.81
C THR A 153 5.43 -3.11 -5.17
N LEU A 154 6.75 -3.26 -5.32
CA LEU A 154 7.38 -3.81 -6.53
C LEU A 154 6.89 -5.23 -6.84
N ILE A 155 6.83 -6.11 -5.83
CA ILE A 155 6.31 -7.48 -5.97
C ILE A 155 4.86 -7.43 -6.45
N THR A 156 4.04 -6.57 -5.84
CA THR A 156 2.63 -6.44 -6.19
C THR A 156 2.45 -5.94 -7.62
N VAL A 157 3.21 -4.92 -8.03
CA VAL A 157 3.21 -4.42 -9.42
C VAL A 157 3.66 -5.50 -10.39
N ALA A 158 4.71 -6.27 -10.07
CA ALA A 158 5.19 -7.36 -10.92
C ALA A 158 4.12 -8.44 -11.13
N VAL A 159 3.40 -8.82 -10.06
CA VAL A 159 2.28 -9.77 -10.13
C VAL A 159 1.15 -9.24 -11.02
N ILE A 160 0.77 -7.97 -10.85
CA ILE A 160 -0.27 -7.34 -11.67
C ILE A 160 0.16 -7.28 -13.14
N LEU A 161 1.40 -6.90 -13.41
CA LEU A 161 1.93 -6.81 -14.78
C LEU A 161 2.04 -8.18 -15.45
N ALA A 162 2.47 -9.21 -14.73
CA ALA A 162 2.54 -10.58 -15.24
C ALA A 162 1.17 -11.08 -15.70
N ASP A 163 0.12 -10.78 -14.94
CA ASP A 163 -1.26 -11.10 -15.32
C ASP A 163 -1.74 -10.28 -16.54
N VAL A 164 -1.47 -8.96 -16.57
CA VAL A 164 -1.83 -8.12 -17.73
C VAL A 164 -1.16 -8.61 -19.01
N VAL A 165 0.13 -8.93 -18.95
CA VAL A 165 0.90 -9.47 -20.09
C VAL A 165 0.39 -10.85 -20.47
N GLY A 166 0.11 -11.73 -19.50
CA GLY A 166 -0.46 -13.05 -19.75
C GLY A 166 -1.81 -12.99 -20.49
N ARG A 167 -2.68 -12.06 -20.09
CA ARG A 167 -3.97 -11.81 -20.76
C ARG A 167 -3.81 -11.23 -22.16
N ALA A 168 -2.79 -10.41 -22.40
CA ALA A 168 -2.51 -9.84 -23.72
C ALA A 168 -1.96 -10.91 -24.69
N ILE A 169 -1.05 -11.78 -24.22
CA ILE A 169 -0.45 -12.85 -25.03
C ILE A 169 -1.47 -13.96 -25.32
N GLY A 170 -2.28 -14.38 -24.34
CA GLY A 170 -3.29 -15.43 -24.53
C GLY A 170 -4.50 -15.01 -25.38
N ARG A 171 -4.54 -13.76 -25.86
CA ARG A 171 -5.57 -13.23 -26.77
C ARG A 171 -5.05 -13.00 -28.21
N LEU A 172 -3.78 -13.34 -28.48
CA LEU A 172 -3.18 -13.40 -29.82
C LEU A 172 -3.17 -14.84 -30.33
#